data_AF-A0A4V1UNV9-F1
#
_entry.id   AF-A0A4V1UNV9-F1
#
_cell.length_a   1.000
_cell.length_b   1.000
_cell.length_c   1.000
_cell.angle_alpha   90.00
_cell.angle_beta   90.00
_cell.angle_gamma   90.00
#
_symmetry.space_group_name_H-M   'P 1'
#
loop_
_entity.id
_entity.type
_entity.pdbx_description
1 polymer ?
#
loop_
_entity_poly.entity_id
_entity_poly.type
_entity_poly.pdbx_seq_one_letter_code
_entity_poly.pdbx_strand_id
1 'polypeptide(L)'
;GIEDAVMSGAGHLLSFAGTDTIPAIDLLEQYYNADCEKELIGGSVPATEHSVMCMGTQGDEINTFDRLISTIYPAGIVSIVSDTWDFWQVITEFLPKLKSKILARNGKVVIRPDSGDPVKIIIGDKDAKPGSPEYKGAIECMWETFGGTTTEKGYKLLDGHIGLIYGDSITTERQHKILEGLKQKGFASYNVVLGIGSYTYEYVTRDTFGFAMKATYGEVNGEGRDIFKDPKTDDGTKKSAKGLMQVYRDAKTGKLALKDQCTWEEESRGELKTVFKDGKLVKDWTLEEIRKRVREQL
;
A
#
# COMPACT_ATOMS: atom_id res chain seq x y z
N GLY A 1 -5.92 -6.30 15.70
CA GLY A 1 -5.07 -7.02 16.68
C GLY A 1 -3.78 -7.47 16.02
N ILE A 2 -2.97 -8.33 16.66
CA ILE A 2 -1.73 -8.84 16.02
C ILE A 2 -2.07 -9.61 14.75
N GLU A 3 -3.05 -10.52 14.82
CA GLU A 3 -3.50 -11.32 13.67
C GLU A 3 -3.92 -10.44 12.48
N ASP A 4 -4.74 -9.41 12.72
CA ASP A 4 -5.16 -8.46 11.68
C ASP A 4 -3.97 -7.74 11.02
N ALA A 5 -2.98 -7.32 11.82
CA ALA A 5 -1.77 -6.69 11.30
C ALA A 5 -0.97 -7.64 10.39
N VAL A 6 -0.82 -8.92 10.80
CA VAL A 6 -0.12 -9.92 10.00
C VAL A 6 -0.87 -10.23 8.70
N MET A 7 -2.19 -10.44 8.78
CA MET A 7 -3.02 -10.76 7.62
C MET A 7 -3.09 -9.60 6.61
N SER A 8 -3.31 -8.37 7.09
CA SER A 8 -3.35 -7.18 6.23
C SER A 8 -1.98 -6.90 5.61
N GLY A 9 -0.90 -7.06 6.38
CA GLY A 9 0.48 -6.98 5.88
C GLY A 9 0.77 -8.01 4.79
N ALA A 10 0.39 -9.27 5.00
CA ALA A 10 0.58 -10.32 3.99
C ALA A 10 -0.22 -10.05 2.71
N GLY A 11 -1.46 -9.55 2.84
CA GLY A 11 -2.28 -9.09 1.72
C GLY A 11 -1.64 -7.92 0.96
N HIS A 12 -1.07 -6.95 1.67
CA HIS A 12 -0.33 -5.83 1.07
C HIS A 12 0.88 -6.31 0.26
N LEU A 13 1.60 -7.29 0.80
CA LEU A 13 2.78 -7.89 0.16
C LEU A 13 2.45 -8.68 -1.11
N LEU A 14 1.18 -8.88 -1.48
CA LEU A 14 0.84 -9.44 -2.80
C LEU A 14 1.13 -8.47 -3.94
N SER A 15 1.06 -7.15 -3.68
CA SER A 15 1.20 -6.11 -4.71
C SER A 15 2.41 -5.20 -4.48
N PHE A 16 2.94 -5.15 -3.26
CA PHE A 16 4.03 -4.27 -2.86
C PHE A 16 5.09 -5.05 -2.09
N ALA A 17 6.26 -4.45 -1.88
CA ALA A 17 7.36 -5.06 -1.12
C ALA A 17 7.83 -4.19 0.06
N GLY A 18 7.27 -3.00 0.27
CA GLY A 18 7.60 -2.15 1.42
C GLY A 18 6.71 -2.50 2.62
N THR A 19 7.28 -2.86 3.76
CA THR A 19 6.51 -3.15 4.98
C THR A 19 7.34 -2.94 6.25
N ASP A 20 6.74 -2.31 7.25
CA ASP A 20 7.26 -2.27 8.63
C ASP A 20 6.58 -3.34 9.52
N THR A 21 5.63 -4.09 8.97
CA THR A 21 4.96 -5.21 9.65
C THR A 21 5.75 -6.50 9.43
N ILE A 22 6.86 -6.66 10.16
CA ILE A 22 7.79 -7.79 10.02
C ILE A 22 7.09 -9.17 10.08
N PRO A 23 6.14 -9.44 11.02
CA PRO A 23 5.52 -10.77 11.10
C PRO A 23 4.73 -11.20 9.85
N ALA A 24 4.37 -10.26 8.97
CA ALA A 24 3.74 -10.59 7.69
C ALA A 24 4.67 -11.42 6.78
N ILE A 25 5.98 -11.24 6.90
CA ILE A 25 6.98 -12.03 6.19
C ILE A 25 6.95 -13.47 6.71
N ASP A 26 7.00 -13.65 8.04
CA ASP A 26 6.95 -14.98 8.68
C ASP A 26 5.67 -15.75 8.29
N LEU A 27 4.52 -15.07 8.20
CA LEU A 27 3.28 -15.69 7.74
C LEU A 27 3.42 -16.22 6.31
N LEU A 28 4.03 -15.44 5.41
CA LEU A 28 4.20 -15.85 4.01
C LEU A 28 5.20 -17.00 3.87
N GLU A 29 6.24 -17.04 4.68
CA GLU A 29 7.16 -18.19 4.73
C GLU A 29 6.45 -19.44 5.27
N GLN A 30 5.71 -19.31 6.36
CA GLN A 30 5.05 -20.44 7.03
C GLN A 30 3.90 -21.03 6.22
N TYR A 31 3.07 -20.20 5.58
CA TYR A 31 1.81 -20.64 4.97
C TYR A 31 1.80 -20.58 3.44
N TYR A 32 2.78 -19.93 2.82
CA TYR A 32 2.82 -19.74 1.36
C TYR A 32 4.18 -20.08 0.75
N ASN A 33 4.98 -20.91 1.45
CA ASN A 33 6.25 -21.46 0.95
C ASN A 33 7.21 -20.40 0.40
N ALA A 34 7.14 -19.18 0.94
CA ALA A 34 8.07 -18.11 0.61
C ALA A 34 9.40 -18.32 1.36
N ASP A 35 10.47 -17.71 0.86
CA ASP A 35 11.79 -17.79 1.50
C ASP A 35 12.53 -16.44 1.38
N CYS A 36 12.62 -15.70 2.48
CA CYS A 36 13.23 -14.37 2.50
C CYS A 36 14.74 -14.38 2.21
N GLU A 37 15.41 -15.53 2.32
CA GLU A 37 16.82 -15.68 1.93
C GLU A 37 16.99 -15.85 0.42
N LYS A 38 15.94 -16.31 -0.29
CA LYS A 38 15.97 -16.59 -1.74
C LYS A 38 15.22 -15.57 -2.59
N GLU A 39 14.21 -14.91 -2.05
CA GLU A 39 13.38 -13.96 -2.77
C GLU A 39 12.98 -12.74 -1.93
N LEU A 40 12.65 -11.63 -2.59
CA LEU A 40 12.16 -10.43 -1.93
C LEU A 40 10.69 -10.62 -1.53
N ILE A 41 10.45 -10.99 -0.27
CA ILE A 41 9.10 -11.02 0.31
C ILE A 41 8.67 -9.61 0.71
N GLY A 42 9.41 -8.96 1.60
CA GLY A 42 9.17 -7.61 2.07
C GLY A 42 10.45 -6.99 2.59
N GLY A 43 10.50 -5.66 2.63
CA GLY A 43 11.67 -4.92 3.09
C GLY A 43 11.28 -3.55 3.64
N SER A 44 12.19 -3.00 4.43
CA SER A 44 12.09 -1.66 4.99
C SER A 44 13.46 -0.96 4.92
N VAL A 45 13.49 0.29 5.38
CA VAL A 45 14.66 1.14 5.48
C VAL A 45 14.75 1.69 6.89
N PRO A 46 15.94 2.03 7.40
CA PRO A 46 16.05 2.80 8.62
C PRO A 46 15.16 4.04 8.59
N ALA A 47 14.26 4.16 9.58
CA ALA A 47 13.35 5.27 9.71
C ALA A 47 13.34 5.77 11.16
N THR A 48 13.31 7.08 11.37
CA THR A 48 13.11 7.64 12.71
C THR A 48 11.63 7.74 13.05
N GLU A 49 11.33 7.83 14.34
CA GLU A 49 10.03 8.24 14.87
C GLU A 49 10.19 9.49 15.75
N HIS A 50 9.09 10.10 16.17
CA HIS A 50 9.14 11.34 16.93
C HIS A 50 9.92 11.21 18.24
N SER A 51 9.95 10.03 18.89
CA SER A 51 10.74 9.84 20.11
C SER A 51 12.24 10.08 19.86
N VAL A 52 12.77 9.57 18.75
CA VAL A 52 14.17 9.74 18.35
C VAL A 52 14.48 11.20 18.07
N MET A 53 13.57 11.91 17.40
CA MET A 53 13.74 13.34 17.10
C MET A 53 13.67 14.18 18.38
N CYS A 54 12.71 13.91 19.26
CA CYS A 54 12.54 14.57 20.55
C CYS A 54 13.76 14.43 21.47
N MET A 55 14.46 13.28 21.43
CA MET A 55 15.71 13.09 22.18
C MET A 55 16.83 14.03 21.72
N GLY A 56 16.74 14.56 20.50
CA GLY A 56 17.61 15.60 19.97
C GLY A 56 17.29 17.01 20.45
N THR A 57 16.13 17.22 21.08
CA THR A 57 15.58 18.52 21.52
C THR A 57 15.27 19.50 20.37
N GLN A 58 14.29 20.37 20.59
CA GLN A 58 13.85 21.35 19.59
C GLN A 58 14.96 22.31 19.14
N GLY A 59 15.81 22.73 20.08
CA GLY A 59 16.88 23.70 19.79
C GLY A 59 18.03 23.14 18.96
N ASP A 60 18.14 21.81 18.86
CA ASP A 60 19.28 21.11 18.24
C ASP A 60 18.83 20.10 17.15
N GLU A 61 17.61 20.26 16.63
CA GLU A 61 17.03 19.34 15.63
C GLU A 61 17.92 19.21 14.39
N ILE A 62 18.48 20.31 13.87
CA ILE A 62 19.37 20.26 12.71
C ILE A 62 20.62 19.39 12.93
N ASN A 63 21.18 19.39 14.15
CA ASN A 63 22.33 18.54 14.49
C ASN A 63 21.90 17.08 14.66
N THR A 64 20.65 16.83 15.06
CA THR A 64 20.05 15.50 15.02
C THR A 64 19.93 14.98 13.59
N PHE A 65 19.44 15.80 12.66
CA PHE A 65 19.43 15.48 11.22
C PHE A 65 20.85 15.19 10.71
N ASP A 66 21.82 16.06 11.01
CA ASP A 66 23.20 15.86 10.58
C ASP A 66 23.80 14.57 11.15
N ARG A 67 23.56 14.25 12.42
CA ARG A 67 24.05 13.01 13.05
C ARG A 67 23.45 11.77 12.39
N LEU A 68 22.15 11.78 12.11
CA LEU A 68 21.46 10.69 11.43
C LEU A 68 22.03 10.46 10.03
N ILE A 69 22.21 11.55 9.28
CA ILE A 69 22.69 11.53 7.89
C ILE A 69 24.18 11.17 7.83
N SER A 70 25.02 11.80 8.63
CA SER A 70 26.47 11.74 8.47
C SER A 70 27.12 10.61 9.28
N THR A 71 26.51 10.19 10.40
CA THR A 71 27.16 9.29 11.37
C THR A 71 26.41 7.98 11.55
N ILE A 72 25.10 8.01 11.77
CA ILE A 72 24.32 6.80 12.10
C ILE A 72 23.98 6.00 10.84
N TYR A 73 23.51 6.67 9.79
CA TYR A 73 23.14 6.06 8.52
C TYR A 73 23.88 6.73 7.36
N PRO A 74 25.22 6.58 7.27
CA PRO A 74 26.06 7.29 6.29
C PRO A 74 25.81 6.87 4.84
N ALA A 75 25.18 5.71 4.61
CA ALA A 75 24.83 5.18 3.31
C ALA A 75 23.43 4.55 3.32
N GLY A 76 22.92 4.22 2.15
CA GLY A 76 21.59 3.66 1.98
C GLY A 76 20.47 4.69 2.18
N ILE A 77 19.25 4.19 2.28
CA ILE A 77 18.06 5.01 2.48
C ILE A 77 17.88 5.26 3.98
N VAL A 78 17.62 6.51 4.37
CA VAL A 78 17.18 6.85 5.73
C VAL A 78 15.95 7.75 5.64
N SER A 79 14.87 7.35 6.30
CA SER A 79 13.67 8.18 6.45
C SER A 79 13.73 8.93 7.78
N ILE A 80 13.49 10.24 7.75
CA ILE A 80 13.54 11.08 8.95
C ILE A 80 12.18 11.76 9.12
N VAL A 81 11.49 11.48 10.22
CA VAL A 81 10.27 12.22 10.56
C VAL A 81 10.62 13.69 10.77
N SER A 82 9.93 14.57 10.08
CA SER A 82 10.40 15.94 9.80
C SER A 82 9.44 17.03 10.26
N ASP A 83 8.44 16.69 11.04
CA ASP A 83 7.41 17.60 11.54
C ASP A 83 7.22 17.49 13.06
N THR A 84 8.28 17.11 13.78
CA THR A 84 8.27 17.05 15.24
C THR A 84 7.96 18.42 15.86
N TRP A 85 8.45 19.51 15.24
CA TRP A 85 8.15 20.88 15.66
C TRP A 85 7.72 21.79 14.52
N ASP A 86 8.53 21.91 13.46
CA ASP A 86 8.21 22.77 12.31
C ASP A 86 8.72 22.14 11.00
N PHE A 87 7.78 21.58 10.24
CA PHE A 87 8.07 20.97 8.95
C PHE A 87 8.67 21.95 7.94
N TRP A 88 8.17 23.18 7.89
CA TRP A 88 8.63 24.15 6.91
C TRP A 88 10.01 24.69 7.26
N GLN A 89 10.37 24.78 8.54
CA GLN A 89 11.74 25.05 8.96
C GLN A 89 12.70 23.95 8.48
N VAL A 90 12.32 22.67 8.61
CA VAL A 90 13.13 21.57 8.07
C VAL A 90 13.34 21.77 6.57
N ILE A 91 12.27 21.96 5.81
CA ILE A 91 12.30 22.12 4.34
C ILE A 91 13.12 23.34 3.89
N THR A 92 12.95 24.48 4.55
CA THR A 92 13.44 25.77 4.04
C THR A 92 14.72 26.27 4.71
N GLU A 93 15.09 25.74 5.88
CA GLU A 93 16.31 26.14 6.59
C GLU A 93 17.28 24.98 6.76
N PHE A 94 16.82 23.80 7.21
CA PHE A 94 17.74 22.71 7.55
C PHE A 94 18.24 22.00 6.29
N LEU A 95 17.34 21.64 5.37
CA LEU A 95 17.74 20.95 4.14
C LEU A 95 18.71 21.77 3.28
N PRO A 96 18.53 23.10 3.08
CA PRO A 96 19.54 23.89 2.38
C PRO A 96 20.91 23.89 3.08
N LYS A 97 20.95 23.96 4.42
CA LYS A 97 22.21 23.89 5.20
C LYS A 97 22.88 22.52 5.09
N LEU A 98 22.10 21.45 4.97
CA LEU A 98 22.58 20.07 4.85
C LEU A 98 22.76 19.59 3.40
N LYS A 99 22.42 20.42 2.41
CA LYS A 99 22.36 20.05 0.98
C LYS A 99 23.64 19.35 0.50
N SER A 100 24.80 19.94 0.75
CA SER A 100 26.08 19.39 0.29
C SER A 100 26.37 18.02 0.90
N LYS A 101 25.97 17.79 2.15
CA LYS A 101 26.13 16.48 2.81
C LYS A 101 25.18 15.45 2.22
N ILE A 102 23.92 15.83 1.97
CA ILE A 102 22.91 14.96 1.38
C ILE A 102 23.32 14.52 -0.04
N LEU A 103 23.73 15.46 -0.89
CA LEU A 103 24.15 15.19 -2.27
C LEU A 103 25.45 14.38 -2.36
N ALA A 104 26.24 14.31 -1.29
CA ALA A 104 27.48 13.53 -1.25
C ALA A 104 27.27 12.07 -0.77
N ARG A 105 26.05 11.68 -0.41
CA ARG A 105 25.76 10.33 0.13
C ARG A 105 25.80 9.27 -0.96
N ASN A 106 26.19 8.06 -0.57
CA ASN A 106 25.80 6.86 -1.31
C ASN A 106 24.43 6.36 -0.80
N GLY A 107 23.36 7.03 -1.20
CA GLY A 107 22.01 6.71 -0.76
C GLY A 107 21.08 7.91 -0.72
N LYS A 108 19.89 7.74 -0.13
CA LYS A 108 18.81 8.73 -0.17
C LYS A 108 18.38 9.13 1.23
N VAL A 109 18.23 10.44 1.47
CA VAL A 109 17.50 10.95 2.63
C VAL A 109 16.05 11.14 2.23
N VAL A 110 15.13 10.57 3.00
CA VAL A 110 13.69 10.66 2.76
C VAL A 110 13.06 11.46 3.87
N ILE A 111 12.48 12.61 3.51
CA ILE A 111 11.78 13.50 4.42
C ILE A 111 10.37 12.96 4.65
N ARG A 112 9.97 12.85 5.92
CA ARG A 112 8.68 12.28 6.30
C ARG A 112 7.87 13.23 7.18
N PRO A 113 7.02 14.09 6.60
CA PRO A 113 5.91 14.67 7.37
C PRO A 113 4.90 13.59 7.77
N ASP A 114 4.31 13.73 8.95
CA ASP A 114 3.32 12.81 9.53
C ASP A 114 2.06 13.53 10.08
N SER A 115 1.90 14.81 9.74
CA SER A 115 0.78 15.64 10.17
C SER A 115 0.32 16.63 9.08
N GLY A 116 -0.91 17.13 9.23
CA GLY A 116 -1.53 18.05 8.27
C GLY A 116 -2.32 17.36 7.16
N ASP A 117 -2.73 18.13 6.14
CA ASP A 117 -3.38 17.55 4.96
C ASP A 117 -2.29 17.07 3.97
N PRO A 118 -2.20 15.76 3.66
CA PRO A 118 -1.17 15.23 2.77
C PRO A 118 -1.16 15.90 1.40
N VAL A 119 -2.33 16.25 0.86
CA VAL A 119 -2.44 16.92 -0.44
C VAL A 119 -1.75 18.29 -0.32
N LYS A 120 -2.15 19.09 0.67
CA LYS A 120 -1.59 20.44 0.86
C LYS A 120 -0.10 20.43 1.18
N ILE A 121 0.36 19.49 2.00
CA ILE A 121 1.79 19.37 2.35
C ILE A 121 2.63 18.98 1.14
N ILE A 122 2.21 17.97 0.36
CA ILE A 122 3.01 17.43 -0.74
C ILE A 122 3.00 18.36 -1.96
N ILE A 123 1.81 18.79 -2.39
CA ILE A 123 1.62 19.53 -3.66
C ILE A 123 1.30 21.02 -3.45
N GLY A 124 1.13 21.49 -2.22
CA GLY A 124 0.89 22.88 -1.89
C GLY A 124 -0.58 23.25 -1.67
N ASP A 125 -0.81 24.27 -0.86
CA ASP A 125 -2.11 24.86 -0.55
C ASP A 125 -2.33 26.14 -1.37
N LYS A 126 -3.29 26.12 -2.29
CA LYS A 126 -3.61 27.29 -3.14
C LYS A 126 -4.14 28.48 -2.35
N ASP A 127 -4.65 28.24 -1.14
CA ASP A 127 -5.19 29.27 -0.27
C ASP A 127 -4.10 29.90 0.64
N ALA A 128 -2.89 29.32 0.67
CA ALA A 128 -1.77 29.89 1.40
C ALA A 128 -1.19 31.12 0.68
N LYS A 129 -0.38 31.90 1.41
CA LYS A 129 0.25 33.11 0.89
C LYS A 129 1.06 32.78 -0.37
N PRO A 130 0.80 33.41 -1.53
CA PRO A 130 1.55 33.14 -2.76
C PRO A 130 3.06 33.24 -2.56
N GLY A 131 3.76 32.20 -2.99
CA GLY A 131 5.22 32.08 -2.85
C GLY A 131 5.71 31.57 -1.50
N SER A 132 4.84 31.33 -0.51
CA SER A 132 5.22 30.66 0.74
C SER A 132 5.49 29.16 0.52
N PRO A 133 6.22 28.50 1.45
CA PRO A 133 6.45 27.06 1.39
C PRO A 133 5.15 26.24 1.34
N GLU A 134 4.14 26.66 2.09
CA GLU A 134 2.81 26.05 2.10
C GLU A 134 2.15 26.14 0.72
N TYR A 135 2.26 27.29 0.03
CA TYR A 135 1.70 27.46 -1.30
C TYR A 135 2.38 26.57 -2.35
N LYS A 136 3.70 26.42 -2.23
CA LYS A 136 4.51 25.60 -3.13
C LYS A 136 4.35 24.09 -2.85
N GLY A 137 4.26 23.70 -1.59
CA GLY A 137 4.32 22.30 -1.18
C GLY A 137 5.76 21.77 -1.15
N ALA A 138 5.94 20.65 -0.46
CA ALA A 138 7.24 20.07 -0.15
C ALA A 138 8.04 19.72 -1.40
N ILE A 139 7.40 19.10 -2.41
CA ILE A 139 8.11 18.65 -3.62
C ILE A 139 8.69 19.82 -4.41
N GLU A 140 7.95 20.93 -4.52
CA GLU A 140 8.42 22.11 -5.22
C GLU A 140 9.55 22.82 -4.46
N CYS A 141 9.43 22.98 -3.13
CA CYS A 141 10.49 23.53 -2.29
C CYS A 141 11.78 22.69 -2.32
N MET A 142 11.65 21.36 -2.31
CA MET A 142 12.78 20.45 -2.42
C MET A 142 13.41 20.53 -3.82
N TRP A 143 12.62 20.69 -4.88
CA TRP A 143 13.14 20.90 -6.23
C TRP A 143 13.93 22.20 -6.35
N GLU A 144 13.44 23.30 -5.76
CA GLU A 144 14.17 24.57 -5.72
C GLU A 144 15.52 24.44 -5.00
N THR A 145 15.57 23.61 -3.95
CA THR A 145 16.79 23.40 -3.17
C THR A 145 17.76 22.45 -3.85
N PHE A 146 17.31 21.28 -4.29
CA PHE A 146 18.16 20.18 -4.74
C PHE A 146 18.26 20.05 -6.26
N GLY A 147 17.26 20.53 -7.00
CA GLY A 147 17.10 20.25 -8.42
C GLY A 147 16.83 18.77 -8.67
N GLY A 148 17.25 18.29 -9.84
CA GLY A 148 17.10 16.91 -10.26
C GLY A 148 17.19 16.77 -11.76
N THR A 149 16.45 15.82 -12.30
CA THR A 149 16.41 15.50 -13.73
C THR A 149 15.00 15.64 -14.29
N THR A 150 14.86 15.55 -15.61
CA THR A 150 13.57 15.49 -16.29
C THR A 150 13.42 14.12 -16.94
N THR A 151 12.30 13.46 -16.69
CA THR A 151 11.95 12.17 -17.32
C THR A 151 11.78 12.32 -18.82
N GLU A 152 11.82 11.22 -19.57
CA GLU A 152 11.54 11.20 -21.02
C GLU A 152 10.16 11.78 -21.38
N LYS A 153 9.21 11.73 -20.44
CA LYS A 153 7.85 12.28 -20.58
C LYS A 153 7.73 13.77 -20.20
N GLY A 154 8.84 14.45 -19.87
CA GLY A 154 8.88 15.88 -19.57
C GLY A 154 8.56 16.26 -18.12
N TYR A 155 8.42 15.29 -17.21
CA TYR A 155 8.16 15.55 -15.79
C TYR A 155 9.45 15.65 -14.97
N LYS A 156 9.51 16.61 -14.04
CA LYS A 156 10.60 16.82 -13.09
C LYS A 156 10.70 15.66 -12.08
N LEU A 157 11.91 15.18 -11.86
CA LEU A 157 12.25 14.13 -10.91
C LEU A 157 13.37 14.64 -10.00
N LEU A 158 13.09 14.78 -8.70
CA LEU A 158 14.05 15.22 -7.69
C LEU A 158 15.37 14.45 -7.78
N ASP A 159 16.45 15.11 -7.36
CA ASP A 159 17.75 14.47 -7.23
C ASP A 159 17.66 13.14 -6.46
N GLY A 160 18.36 12.11 -6.95
CA GLY A 160 18.26 10.75 -6.42
C GLY A 160 18.67 10.61 -4.95
N HIS A 161 19.34 11.60 -4.37
CA HIS A 161 19.76 11.61 -2.96
C HIS A 161 18.70 12.15 -2.01
N ILE A 162 17.59 12.70 -2.50
CA ILE A 162 16.49 13.22 -1.68
C ILE A 162 15.14 12.63 -2.12
N GLY A 163 14.21 12.47 -1.19
CA GLY A 163 12.84 12.06 -1.49
C GLY A 163 11.87 12.43 -0.38
N LEU A 164 10.58 12.21 -0.63
CA LEU A 164 9.50 12.45 0.33
C LEU A 164 8.70 11.16 0.52
N ILE A 165 8.35 10.84 1.77
CA ILE A 165 7.32 9.85 2.09
C ILE A 165 6.26 10.50 2.97
N TYR A 166 4.99 10.22 2.72
CA TYR A 166 3.89 10.68 3.58
C TYR A 166 3.08 9.48 4.05
N GLY A 167 2.94 9.30 5.36
CA GLY A 167 2.35 8.10 5.97
C GLY A 167 0.98 8.28 6.61
N ASP A 168 0.58 9.52 6.95
CA ASP A 168 -0.67 9.74 7.66
C ASP A 168 -1.91 9.75 6.74
N SER A 169 -2.90 8.94 7.12
CA SER A 169 -4.26 8.98 6.59
C SER A 169 -4.37 8.98 5.06
N ILE A 170 -3.52 8.21 4.37
CA ILE A 170 -3.55 8.07 2.91
C ILE A 170 -4.69 7.13 2.48
N THR A 171 -5.64 7.68 1.72
CA THR A 171 -6.70 6.94 1.02
C THR A 171 -6.47 6.94 -0.49
N THR A 172 -7.19 6.09 -1.23
CA THR A 172 -7.15 6.09 -2.71
C THR A 172 -7.57 7.44 -3.31
N GLU A 173 -8.56 8.11 -2.71
CA GLU A 173 -8.98 9.45 -3.13
C GLU A 173 -7.86 10.49 -2.92
N ARG A 174 -7.20 10.48 -1.76
CA ARG A 174 -6.08 11.39 -1.46
C ARG A 174 -4.89 11.09 -2.37
N GLN A 175 -4.55 9.82 -2.58
CA GLN A 175 -3.53 9.41 -3.53
C GLN A 175 -3.81 9.97 -4.92
N HIS A 176 -5.05 9.84 -5.43
CA HIS A 176 -5.40 10.37 -6.75
C HIS A 176 -5.21 11.89 -6.84
N LYS A 177 -5.65 12.64 -5.81
CA LYS A 177 -5.46 14.10 -5.73
C LYS A 177 -3.98 14.49 -5.71
N ILE A 178 -3.14 13.76 -4.95
CA ILE A 178 -1.69 13.99 -4.90
C ILE A 178 -1.07 13.77 -6.28
N LEU A 179 -1.35 12.63 -6.91
CA LEU A 179 -0.76 12.28 -8.21
C LEU A 179 -1.18 13.25 -9.33
N GLU A 180 -2.46 13.63 -9.35
CA GLU A 180 -2.96 14.61 -10.32
C GLU A 180 -2.37 16.01 -10.07
N GLY A 181 -2.21 16.41 -8.80
CA GLY A 181 -1.56 17.67 -8.46
C GLY A 181 -0.07 17.72 -8.83
N LEU A 182 0.67 16.63 -8.58
CA LEU A 182 2.06 16.50 -9.04
C LEU A 182 2.15 16.64 -10.55
N LYS A 183 1.29 15.94 -11.28
CA LYS A 183 1.20 16.03 -12.74
C LYS A 183 0.91 17.44 -13.21
N GLN A 184 -0.05 18.14 -12.60
CA GLN A 184 -0.37 19.54 -12.93
C GLN A 184 0.80 20.49 -12.68
N LYS A 185 1.61 20.23 -11.66
CA LYS A 185 2.85 20.98 -11.37
C LYS A 185 4.05 20.55 -12.20
N GLY A 186 3.90 19.56 -13.08
CA GLY A 186 4.96 19.04 -13.94
C GLY A 186 5.97 18.16 -13.21
N PHE A 187 5.59 17.54 -12.09
CA PHE A 187 6.42 16.59 -11.33
C PHE A 187 6.01 15.14 -11.61
N ALA A 188 7.00 14.26 -11.65
CA ALA A 188 6.78 12.83 -11.77
C ALA A 188 6.17 12.25 -10.48
N SER A 189 5.33 11.22 -10.61
CA SER A 189 4.75 10.51 -9.46
C SER A 189 5.81 9.86 -8.56
N TYR A 190 6.98 9.53 -9.11
CA TYR A 190 8.10 8.92 -8.38
C TYR A 190 8.73 9.81 -7.31
N ASN A 191 8.37 11.09 -7.23
CA ASN A 191 8.90 12.01 -6.22
C ASN A 191 8.36 11.75 -4.81
N VAL A 192 7.29 10.98 -4.67
CA VAL A 192 6.67 10.68 -3.38
C VAL A 192 6.39 9.19 -3.21
N VAL A 193 6.68 8.68 -2.02
CA VAL A 193 6.20 7.39 -1.54
C VAL A 193 5.02 7.63 -0.60
N LEU A 194 4.00 6.79 -0.64
CA LEU A 194 2.85 6.90 0.24
C LEU A 194 2.85 5.71 1.21
N GLY A 195 3.01 6.01 2.49
CA GLY A 195 2.80 5.04 3.57
C GLY A 195 1.32 4.83 3.79
N ILE A 196 0.93 3.58 4.00
CA ILE A 196 -0.46 3.18 4.23
C ILE A 196 -0.49 2.44 5.57
N GLY A 197 -1.46 2.77 6.40
CA GLY A 197 -1.61 2.20 7.74
C GLY A 197 -3.04 1.81 8.07
N SER A 198 -3.36 1.83 9.37
CA SER A 198 -4.62 1.33 9.93
C SER A 198 -5.87 1.92 9.27
N TYR A 199 -5.85 3.21 8.89
CA TYR A 199 -7.02 3.83 8.26
C TYR A 199 -7.47 3.10 6.98
N THR A 200 -6.53 2.64 6.17
CA THR A 200 -6.85 1.99 4.89
C THR A 200 -7.00 0.48 5.03
N TYR A 201 -6.28 -0.16 5.96
CA TYR A 201 -6.38 -1.60 6.18
C TYR A 201 -7.51 -2.02 7.10
N GLU A 202 -7.81 -1.24 8.13
CA GLU A 202 -8.72 -1.63 9.24
C GLU A 202 -10.07 -0.92 9.17
N TYR A 203 -10.20 0.18 8.41
CA TYR A 203 -11.47 0.88 8.23
C TYR A 203 -12.34 0.23 7.14
N VAL A 204 -12.35 -1.09 7.11
CA VAL A 204 -13.15 -1.94 6.22
C VAL A 204 -13.96 -2.92 7.05
N THR A 205 -15.10 -3.34 6.51
CA THR A 205 -15.94 -4.37 7.12
C THR A 205 -16.16 -5.49 6.11
N ARG A 206 -16.63 -6.64 6.60
CA ARG A 206 -17.11 -7.73 5.74
C ARG A 206 -18.09 -7.23 4.66
N ASP A 207 -18.94 -6.27 5.01
CA ASP A 207 -19.96 -5.71 4.11
C ASP A 207 -19.38 -4.76 3.06
N THR A 208 -18.19 -4.20 3.27
CA THR A 208 -17.48 -3.35 2.29
C THR A 208 -17.32 -4.03 0.93
N PHE A 209 -17.08 -5.34 0.93
CA PHE A 209 -16.97 -6.16 -0.29
C PHE A 209 -18.13 -7.15 -0.47
N GLY A 210 -19.13 -7.12 0.42
CA GLY A 210 -20.27 -8.04 0.38
C GLY A 210 -19.92 -9.50 0.66
N PHE A 211 -18.87 -9.79 1.45
CA PHE A 211 -18.49 -11.17 1.76
C PHE A 211 -19.62 -11.89 2.53
N ALA A 212 -20.03 -13.05 2.03
CA ALA A 212 -21.11 -13.82 2.61
C ALA A 212 -20.93 -15.32 2.38
N MET A 213 -21.23 -16.13 3.39
CA MET A 213 -21.39 -17.58 3.27
C MET A 213 -22.88 -17.92 3.23
N LYS A 214 -23.27 -18.79 2.29
CA LYS A 214 -24.63 -19.34 2.13
C LYS A 214 -24.53 -20.79 1.71
N ALA A 215 -25.33 -21.66 2.31
CA ALA A 215 -25.54 -23.00 1.79
C ALA A 215 -26.49 -22.91 0.59
N THR A 216 -26.12 -23.53 -0.53
CA THR A 216 -26.90 -23.49 -1.79
C THR A 216 -27.43 -24.86 -2.20
N TYR A 217 -26.87 -25.94 -1.65
CA TYR A 217 -27.28 -27.33 -1.91
C TYR A 217 -27.20 -28.16 -0.62
N GLY A 218 -28.06 -29.18 -0.51
CA GLY A 218 -27.96 -30.21 0.53
C GLY A 218 -28.60 -31.52 0.08
N GLU A 219 -28.30 -32.62 0.76
CA GLU A 219 -28.87 -33.94 0.46
C GLU A 219 -29.73 -34.46 1.62
N VAL A 220 -30.89 -35.01 1.29
CA VAL A 220 -31.80 -35.66 2.25
C VAL A 220 -32.19 -37.02 1.71
N ASN A 221 -31.88 -38.09 2.45
CA ASN A 221 -32.09 -39.48 2.01
C ASN A 221 -31.44 -39.81 0.66
N GLY A 222 -30.29 -39.20 0.35
CA GLY A 222 -29.58 -39.37 -0.92
C GLY A 222 -30.15 -38.55 -2.08
N GLU A 223 -31.19 -37.73 -1.84
CA GLU A 223 -31.76 -36.84 -2.84
C GLU A 223 -31.25 -35.41 -2.65
N GLY A 224 -30.62 -34.87 -3.69
CA GLY A 224 -30.17 -33.49 -3.73
C GLY A 224 -31.32 -32.48 -3.70
N ARG A 225 -31.15 -31.39 -2.95
CA ARG A 225 -32.10 -30.30 -2.80
C ARG A 225 -31.39 -28.96 -2.94
N ASP A 226 -31.90 -28.16 -3.86
CA ASP A 226 -31.54 -26.76 -3.97
C ASP A 226 -32.06 -25.99 -2.75
N ILE A 227 -31.18 -25.24 -2.10
CA ILE A 227 -31.54 -24.33 -1.01
C ILE A 227 -31.07 -22.92 -1.38
N PHE A 228 -31.85 -21.91 -1.00
CA PHE A 228 -31.55 -20.51 -1.32
C PHE A 228 -32.34 -19.59 -0.41
N LYS A 229 -31.90 -18.33 -0.31
CA LYS A 229 -32.60 -17.26 0.38
C LYS A 229 -33.10 -16.23 -0.64
N ASP A 230 -34.38 -15.90 -0.56
CA ASP A 230 -35.01 -14.85 -1.38
C ASP A 230 -36.00 -14.04 -0.52
N PRO A 231 -35.51 -13.12 0.33
CA PRO A 231 -36.34 -12.40 1.28
C PRO A 231 -37.17 -11.32 0.56
N LYS A 232 -38.49 -11.37 0.67
CA LYS A 232 -39.42 -10.42 0.02
C LYS A 232 -39.25 -8.95 0.41
N THR A 233 -38.67 -8.69 1.59
CA THR A 233 -38.46 -7.34 2.14
C THR A 233 -37.11 -6.74 1.76
N ASP A 234 -36.36 -7.42 0.88
CA ASP A 234 -35.03 -7.02 0.46
C ASP A 234 -35.05 -6.45 -0.95
N ASP A 235 -34.12 -5.57 -1.25
CA ASP A 235 -33.98 -4.89 -2.55
C ASP A 235 -33.34 -5.79 -3.63
N GLY A 236 -33.16 -7.08 -3.34
CA GLY A 236 -32.55 -8.08 -4.21
C GLY A 236 -31.08 -8.36 -3.92
N THR A 237 -30.44 -7.58 -3.04
CA THR A 237 -29.02 -7.75 -2.68
C THR A 237 -28.73 -9.00 -1.85
N LYS A 238 -29.71 -9.53 -1.12
CA LYS A 238 -29.60 -10.73 -0.28
C LYS A 238 -30.16 -11.99 -0.94
N LYS A 239 -30.49 -11.93 -2.23
CA LYS A 239 -30.83 -13.12 -3.02
C LYS A 239 -29.57 -13.96 -3.22
N SER A 240 -29.56 -15.21 -2.76
CA SER A 240 -28.43 -16.11 -2.94
C SER A 240 -28.53 -16.90 -4.24
N ALA A 241 -27.38 -17.40 -4.72
CA ALA A 241 -27.36 -18.49 -5.69
C ALA A 241 -28.07 -19.74 -5.15
N LYS A 242 -28.44 -20.64 -6.06
CA LYS A 242 -29.28 -21.81 -5.77
C LYS A 242 -28.69 -23.10 -6.36
N GLY A 243 -28.71 -24.18 -5.60
CA GLY A 243 -28.21 -25.48 -6.04
C GLY A 243 -26.68 -25.55 -6.15
N LEU A 244 -26.21 -26.51 -6.94
CA LEU A 244 -24.79 -26.59 -7.32
C LEU A 244 -24.40 -25.39 -8.18
N MET A 245 -23.13 -24.99 -8.11
CA MET A 245 -22.64 -23.78 -8.75
C MET A 245 -21.38 -24.06 -9.57
N GLN A 246 -21.30 -23.47 -10.76
CA GLN A 246 -20.10 -23.45 -11.58
C GLN A 246 -19.63 -22.02 -11.77
N VAL A 247 -18.41 -21.71 -11.34
CA VAL A 247 -17.68 -20.51 -11.77
C VAL A 247 -16.96 -20.86 -13.06
N TYR A 248 -17.18 -20.10 -14.13
CA TYR A 248 -16.57 -20.36 -15.45
C TYR A 248 -16.12 -19.05 -16.10
N ARG A 249 -15.25 -19.14 -17.11
CA ARG A 249 -14.90 -17.99 -17.96
C ARG A 249 -15.85 -17.91 -19.14
N ASP A 250 -16.54 -16.78 -19.27
CA ASP A 250 -17.39 -16.51 -20.41
C ASP A 250 -16.56 -16.48 -21.70
N ALA A 251 -16.91 -17.31 -22.67
CA ALA A 251 -16.13 -17.49 -23.88
C ALA A 251 -16.06 -16.24 -24.78
N LYS A 252 -17.00 -15.30 -24.62
CA LYS A 252 -17.05 -14.08 -25.44
C LYS A 252 -16.25 -12.94 -24.81
N THR A 253 -16.30 -12.81 -23.49
CA THR A 253 -15.73 -11.68 -22.75
C THR A 253 -14.46 -12.03 -21.99
N GLY A 254 -14.18 -13.32 -21.77
CA GLY A 254 -13.08 -13.82 -20.94
C GLY A 254 -13.27 -13.60 -19.43
N LYS A 255 -14.37 -12.94 -19.01
CA LYS A 255 -14.66 -12.61 -17.62
C LYS A 255 -15.21 -13.83 -16.87
N LEU A 256 -15.01 -13.84 -15.55
CA LEU A 256 -15.64 -14.83 -14.69
C LEU A 256 -17.16 -14.62 -14.66
N ALA A 257 -17.90 -15.72 -14.73
CA ALA A 257 -19.34 -15.79 -14.62
C ALA A 257 -19.74 -16.95 -13.71
N LEU A 258 -20.96 -16.89 -13.17
CA LEU A 258 -21.52 -17.90 -12.29
C LEU A 258 -22.74 -18.53 -12.98
N LYS A 259 -22.77 -19.86 -13.04
CA LYS A 259 -23.96 -20.65 -13.35
C LYS A 259 -24.40 -21.35 -12.07
N ASP A 260 -25.59 -21.06 -11.58
CA ASP A 260 -26.20 -21.81 -10.49
C ASP A 260 -27.14 -22.89 -11.05
N GLN A 261 -27.64 -23.77 -10.17
CA GLN A 261 -28.38 -24.98 -10.52
C GLN A 261 -27.69 -25.83 -11.60
N CYS A 262 -26.36 -25.92 -11.58
CA CYS A 262 -25.61 -26.72 -12.54
C CYS A 262 -25.66 -28.22 -12.20
N THR A 263 -25.28 -29.07 -13.14
CA THR A 263 -25.08 -30.50 -12.83
C THR A 263 -23.71 -30.73 -12.17
N TRP A 264 -23.52 -31.88 -11.51
CA TRP A 264 -22.20 -32.29 -11.02
C TRP A 264 -21.13 -32.31 -12.11
N GLU A 265 -21.49 -32.69 -13.34
CA GLU A 265 -20.56 -32.68 -14.48
C GLU A 265 -20.14 -31.24 -14.85
N GLU A 266 -21.07 -30.29 -14.78
CA GLU A 266 -20.79 -28.88 -15.02
C GLU A 266 -19.94 -28.26 -13.90
N GLU A 267 -20.31 -28.51 -12.64
CA GLU A 267 -19.53 -28.07 -11.46
C GLU A 267 -18.06 -28.51 -11.58
N SER A 268 -17.83 -29.78 -11.93
CA SER A 268 -16.48 -30.35 -12.05
C SER A 268 -15.60 -29.68 -13.13
N ARG A 269 -16.21 -28.98 -14.08
CA ARG A 269 -15.53 -28.26 -15.17
C ARG A 269 -15.26 -26.78 -14.82
N GLY A 270 -15.60 -26.35 -13.61
CA GLY A 270 -15.44 -24.98 -13.15
C GLY A 270 -13.99 -24.54 -12.87
N GLU A 271 -13.85 -23.25 -12.63
CA GLU A 271 -12.61 -22.58 -12.20
C GLU A 271 -12.27 -22.87 -10.73
N LEU A 272 -13.27 -23.19 -9.89
CA LEU A 272 -13.05 -23.60 -8.51
C LEU A 272 -12.28 -24.93 -8.46
N LYS A 273 -11.31 -25.03 -7.54
CA LYS A 273 -10.49 -26.23 -7.36
C LYS A 273 -10.59 -26.69 -5.92
N THR A 274 -10.64 -28.01 -5.71
CA THR A 274 -10.55 -28.59 -4.38
C THR A 274 -9.19 -28.26 -3.77
N VAL A 275 -9.19 -27.52 -2.67
CA VAL A 275 -7.97 -27.16 -1.91
C VAL A 275 -7.83 -27.96 -0.63
N PHE A 276 -8.97 -28.32 -0.03
CA PHE A 276 -9.04 -29.08 1.21
C PHE A 276 -10.05 -30.20 1.06
N LYS A 277 -9.69 -31.41 1.48
CA LYS A 277 -10.55 -32.59 1.41
C LYS A 277 -10.28 -33.49 2.61
N ASP A 278 -11.35 -33.85 3.33
CA ASP A 278 -11.33 -34.83 4.42
C ASP A 278 -10.22 -34.58 5.46
N GLY A 279 -10.08 -33.33 5.90
CA GLY A 279 -9.10 -32.94 6.92
C GLY A 279 -7.70 -32.64 6.38
N LYS A 280 -7.48 -32.69 5.06
CA LYS A 280 -6.16 -32.54 4.44
C LYS A 280 -6.15 -31.42 3.40
N LEU A 281 -5.11 -30.59 3.43
CA LEU A 281 -4.77 -29.69 2.34
C LEU A 281 -4.25 -30.54 1.16
N VAL A 282 -4.93 -30.49 0.02
CA VAL A 282 -4.60 -31.27 -1.19
C VAL A 282 -4.02 -30.41 -2.30
N LYS A 283 -4.14 -29.09 -2.17
CA LYS A 283 -3.56 -28.13 -3.09
C LYS A 283 -3.07 -26.92 -2.30
N ASP A 284 -1.86 -26.51 -2.62
CA ASP A 284 -1.17 -25.39 -1.99
C ASP A 284 -0.55 -24.49 -3.08
N TRP A 285 -0.16 -23.28 -2.72
CA TRP A 285 0.44 -22.31 -3.63
C TRP A 285 1.57 -21.54 -2.99
N THR A 286 2.61 -21.29 -3.77
CA THR A 286 3.71 -20.41 -3.38
C THR A 286 3.28 -18.94 -3.47
N LEU A 287 3.93 -18.07 -2.68
CA LEU A 287 3.76 -16.63 -2.79
C LEU A 287 4.01 -16.12 -4.22
N GLU A 288 5.06 -16.60 -4.89
CA GLU A 288 5.40 -16.19 -6.26
C GLU A 288 4.31 -16.57 -7.27
N GLU A 289 3.70 -17.76 -7.14
CA GLU A 289 2.55 -18.14 -7.98
C GLU A 289 1.36 -17.20 -7.78
N ILE A 290 1.09 -16.79 -6.54
CA ILE A 290 0.00 -15.87 -6.22
C ILE A 290 0.31 -14.48 -6.79
N ARG A 291 1.51 -13.94 -6.54
CA ARG A 291 1.96 -12.65 -7.09
C ARG A 291 1.96 -12.63 -8.61
N LYS A 292 2.33 -13.74 -9.26
CA LYS A 292 2.26 -13.86 -10.72
C LYS A 292 0.82 -13.71 -11.22
N ARG A 293 -0.15 -14.36 -10.57
CA ARG A 293 -1.57 -14.21 -10.94
C ARG A 293 -2.10 -12.79 -10.74
N VAL A 294 -1.67 -12.11 -9.66
CA VAL A 294 -2.04 -10.71 -9.42
C VAL A 294 -1.50 -9.83 -10.56
N ARG A 295 -0.23 -10.00 -10.94
CA ARG A 295 0.40 -9.25 -12.04
C ARG A 295 -0.27 -9.49 -13.39
N GLU A 296 -0.72 -10.72 -13.67
CA GLU A 296 -1.43 -11.06 -14.93
C GLU A 296 -2.81 -10.38 -15.06
N GLN A 297 -3.32 -9.76 -13.99
CA GLN A 297 -4.62 -9.07 -13.97
C GLN A 297 -4.51 -7.54 -14.03
N LEU A 298 -3.30 -6.97 -13.92
CA LEU A 298 -3.02 -5.54 -13.97
C LEU A 298 -2.71 -5.07 -15.39
#